data_AF-A0A858PY91-F1
#
_entry.id   AF-A0A858PY91-F1
#
_cell.length_a   1.000
_cell.length_b   1.000
_cell.length_c   1.000
_cell.angle_alpha   90.00
_cell.angle_beta   90.00
_cell.angle_gamma   90.00
#
_symmetry.space_group_name_H-M   'P 1'
#
loop_
_entity.id
_entity.type
_entity.pdbx_description
1 polymer ?
#
loop_
_entity_poly.entity_id
_entity_poly.type
_entity_poly.pdbx_seq_one_letter_code
_entity_poly.pdbx_strand_id
1 'polypeptide(L)' 'MGYDDPDSIIESTLGNLDATRAYAESFRCDVIEAFESGEISERQFRLMRDRVEKFLCKLSLYKSVFEKIRDAYAAVK' A
#
# COMPACT_ATOMS: atom_id res chain seq x y z
N MET A 1 15.78 2.45 27.39
CA MET A 1 15.36 2.10 26.02
C MET A 1 15.03 3.43 25.35
N GLY A 2 15.79 3.82 24.33
CA GLY A 2 15.49 5.05 23.59
C GLY A 2 14.14 4.85 22.90
N TYR A 3 13.21 5.78 23.11
CA TYR A 3 12.03 5.85 22.27
C TYR A 3 12.53 6.19 20.86
N ASP A 4 12.17 5.38 19.87
CA ASP A 4 12.47 5.70 18.47
C ASP A 4 11.93 7.10 18.17
N ASP A 5 12.76 7.89 17.49
CA ASP A 5 12.42 9.25 17.06
C ASP A 5 11.10 9.22 16.25
N PRO A 6 10.05 9.96 16.68
CA PRO A 6 8.76 9.93 15.99
C PRO A 6 8.86 10.27 14.51
N ASP A 7 9.78 11.17 14.11
CA ASP A 7 10.04 11.48 12.70
C ASP A 7 10.54 10.24 11.93
N SER A 8 11.48 9.49 12.50
CA SER A 8 11.98 8.23 11.93
C SER A 8 10.87 7.19 11.78
N ILE A 9 9.98 7.05 12.76
CA ILE A 9 8.84 6.13 12.68
C ILE A 9 7.89 6.52 11.54
N ILE A 10 7.56 7.81 11.43
CA ILE A 10 6.63 8.33 10.42
C ILE A 10 7.22 8.13 9.02
N GLU A 11 8.46 8.54 8.80
CA GLU A 11 9.13 8.41 7.50
C GLU A 11 9.33 6.95 7.09
N SER A 12 9.75 6.08 8.03
CA SER A 12 9.85 4.64 7.79
C SER A 12 8.49 4.04 7.43
N THR A 13 7.42 4.45 8.10
CA THR A 13 6.08 3.97 7.81
C THR A 13 5.60 4.42 6.42
N LEU A 14 5.81 5.69 6.06
CA LEU A 14 5.47 6.20 4.73
C LEU A 14 6.26 5.48 3.63
N GLY A 15 7.56 5.27 3.83
CA GLY A 15 8.40 4.50 2.91
C GLY A 15 7.92 3.06 2.74
N ASN A 16 7.55 2.38 3.82
CA ASN A 16 6.99 1.03 3.77
C ASN A 16 5.63 0.99 3.05
N LEU A 17 4.78 2.00 3.24
CA LEU A 17 3.50 2.11 2.52
C LEU A 17 3.73 2.29 1.01
N ASP A 18 4.73 3.08 0.61
CA ASP A 18 5.08 3.28 -0.80
C ASP A 18 5.64 2.01 -1.45
N ALA A 19 6.57 1.33 -0.77
CA ALA A 19 7.08 0.04 -1.24
C ALA A 19 5.96 -1.01 -1.36
N THR A 20 5.07 -1.08 -0.37
CA THR A 20 3.93 -2.01 -0.38
C THR A 20 2.95 -1.68 -1.50
N ARG A 21 2.74 -0.39 -1.79
CA ARG A 21 1.90 0.05 -2.91
C ARG A 21 2.51 -0.37 -4.24
N ALA A 22 3.81 -0.12 -4.45
CA ALA A 22 4.50 -0.52 -5.66
C ALA A 22 4.40 -2.03 -5.91
N TYR A 23 4.58 -2.83 -4.85
CA TYR A 23 4.36 -4.28 -4.92
C TYR A 23 2.92 -4.63 -5.31
N ALA A 24 1.92 -4.01 -4.68
CA ALA A 24 0.51 -4.28 -4.97
C ALA A 24 0.11 -3.87 -6.40
N GLU A 25 0.70 -2.79 -6.94
CA GLU A 25 0.52 -2.38 -8.33
C GLU A 25 1.15 -3.37 -9.31
N SER A 26 2.35 -3.90 -9.00
CA SER A 26 2.96 -4.99 -9.77
C SER A 26 2.10 -6.25 -9.74
N PHE A 27 1.68 -6.68 -8.55
CA PHE A 27 0.85 -7.87 -8.40
C PHE A 27 -0.50 -7.75 -9.14
N ARG A 28 -1.04 -6.53 -9.29
CA ARG A 28 -2.22 -6.32 -10.15
C ARG A 28 -1.95 -6.70 -11.61
N CYS A 29 -0.77 -6.34 -12.13
CA CYS A 29 -0.36 -6.72 -13.49
C CYS A 29 -0.18 -8.23 -13.60
N ASP A 30 0.49 -8.86 -12.62
CA ASP A 30 0.67 -10.33 -12.59
C ASP A 30 -0.68 -11.07 -12.62
N VAL A 31 -1.71 -10.54 -11.92
CA VAL A 31 -3.07 -11.10 -11.94
C VAL A 31 -3.73 -10.98 -13.31
N ILE A 32 -3.49 -9.90 -14.04
CA ILE A 32 -3.99 -9.72 -15.41
C ILE A 32 -3.28 -10.68 -16.35
N GLU A 33 -1.95 -10.75 -16.29
CA GLU A 33 -1.14 -11.65 -17.11
C GLU A 33 -1.53 -13.11 -16.90
N ALA A 34 -1.73 -13.55 -15.65
CA ALA A 34 -2.18 -14.91 -15.33
C ALA A 34 -3.59 -15.22 -15.87
N PHE A 35 -4.46 -14.20 -15.97
CA PHE A 35 -5.78 -14.38 -16.56
C PHE A 35 -5.70 -14.47 -18.09
N GLU A 36 -4.90 -13.59 -18.71
CA GLU A 36 -4.67 -13.57 -20.16
C GLU A 36 -3.94 -14.84 -20.65
N SER A 37 -3.06 -15.41 -19.83
CA SER A 37 -2.38 -16.69 -20.12
C SER A 37 -3.26 -17.92 -19.85
N GLY A 38 -4.43 -17.75 -19.24
CA GLY A 38 -5.36 -18.83 -18.91
C GLY A 38 -4.95 -19.67 -17.69
N GLU A 39 -3.97 -19.22 -16.90
CA GLU A 39 -3.55 -19.88 -15.65
C GLU A 39 -4.60 -19.81 -14.54
N ILE A 40 -5.45 -18.76 -14.58
CA ILE A 40 -6.56 -18.59 -13.64
C ILE A 40 -7.90 -18.44 -14.36
N SER A 41 -8.96 -18.98 -13.74
CA SER A 41 -10.33 -18.80 -14.22
C SER A 41 -10.81 -17.36 -14.06
N GLU A 42 -11.81 -16.95 -14.85
CA GLU A 42 -12.45 -15.64 -14.73
C GLU A 42 -12.99 -15.36 -13.31
N ARG A 43 -13.48 -16.39 -12.61
CA ARG A 43 -13.92 -16.27 -11.22
C ARG A 43 -12.75 -15.95 -10.28
N GLN A 44 -11.60 -16.61 -10.45
CA GLN A 44 -10.40 -16.32 -9.68
C GLN A 44 -9.87 -14.92 -10.00
N PHE A 45 -9.81 -14.55 -11.28
CA PHE A 45 -9.40 -13.21 -11.73
C PHE A 45 -10.23 -12.11 -11.07
N ARG A 46 -11.57 -12.17 -11.15
CA ARG A 46 -12.46 -11.19 -10.50
C ARG A 46 -12.18 -11.06 -9.00
N LEU A 47 -12.06 -12.19 -8.30
CA LEU A 47 -11.79 -12.19 -6.86
C LEU A 47 -10.42 -11.58 -6.51
N MET A 48 -9.38 -11.91 -7.28
CA MET A 48 -8.03 -11.42 -7.05
C MET A 48 -7.91 -9.95 -7.37
N ARG A 49 -8.41 -9.52 -8.55
CA ARG A 49 -8.46 -8.10 -8.95
C ARG A 49 -9.18 -7.25 -7.91
N ASP A 50 -10.39 -7.64 -7.51
CA ASP A 50 -11.17 -6.90 -6.51
C ASP A 50 -10.44 -6.80 -5.15
N ARG A 51 -9.67 -7.84 -4.76
CA ARG A 51 -8.85 -7.80 -3.55
C ARG A 51 -7.69 -6.84 -3.67
N VAL A 52 -6.98 -6.86 -4.80
CA VAL A 52 -5.84 -5.96 -5.05
C VAL A 52 -6.30 -4.50 -5.10
N GLU A 53 -7.40 -4.21 -5.79
CA GLU A 53 -7.98 -2.86 -5.84
C GLU A 53 -8.37 -2.36 -4.45
N LYS A 54 -9.06 -3.18 -3.65
CA LYS A 54 -9.41 -2.82 -2.26
C LYS A 54 -8.18 -2.59 -1.40
N PHE A 55 -7.11 -3.36 -1.61
CA PHE A 55 -5.87 -3.19 -0.86
C PHE A 55 -5.16 -1.87 -1.23
N LEU A 56 -5.07 -1.54 -2.53
CA LEU A 56 -4.52 -0.26 -3.00
C LEU A 56 -5.29 0.95 -2.44
N CYS A 57 -6.62 0.87 -2.36
CA CYS A 57 -7.44 1.91 -1.73
C CYS A 57 -7.09 2.08 -0.24
N LYS A 58 -6.91 0.98 0.51
CA LYS A 58 -6.51 1.03 1.92
C LYS A 58 -5.11 1.61 2.10
N LEU A 59 -4.14 1.24 1.25
CA LEU A 59 -2.80 1.82 1.30
C LEU A 59 -2.83 3.33 1.08
N SER A 60 -3.64 3.81 0.13
CA SER A 60 -3.83 5.24 -0.12
C SER A 60 -4.43 5.97 1.09
N LEU A 61 -5.42 5.36 1.75
CA LEU A 61 -6.02 5.90 2.96
C LEU A 61 -4.99 5.98 4.11
N TYR A 62 -4.23 4.90 4.34
CA TYR A 62 -3.22 4.88 5.39
C TYR A 62 -2.09 5.87 5.14
N LYS A 63 -1.63 5.98 3.89
CA LYS A 63 -0.64 6.99 3.51
C LYS A 63 -1.14 8.40 3.83
N SER A 64 -2.37 8.73 3.43
CA SER A 64 -2.99 10.04 3.76
C SER A 64 -3.08 10.30 5.26
N VAL A 65 -3.36 9.27 6.07
CA VAL A 65 -3.38 9.41 7.54
C VAL A 65 -1.99 9.70 8.09
N PHE A 66 -0.96 8.97 7.65
CA PHE A 66 0.41 9.19 8.11
C PHE A 66 1.00 10.51 7.63
N GLU A 67 0.67 10.97 6.42
CA GLU A 67 1.04 12.32 5.94
C GLU A 67 0.44 13.40 6.84
N LYS A 68 -0.83 13.27 7.23
CA LYS A 68 -1.45 14.21 8.18
C LYS A 68 -0.79 14.19 9.57
N ILE A 69 -0.39 13.01 10.04
CA ILE A 69 0.34 12.88 11.31
C ILE A 69 1.70 13.58 11.21
N ARG A 70 2.43 13.38 10.11
CA ARG A 70 3.70 14.06 9.84
C ARG A 70 3.53 15.58 9.86
N ASP A 71 2.56 16.10 9.12
CA ASP A 71 2.33 17.53 8.99
C ASP A 71 1.92 18.15 10.33
N ALA A 72 1.08 17.46 11.10
CA ALA A 72 0.70 17.88 12.45
C ALA A 72 1.88 17.86 13.42
N TYR A 73 2.75 16.84 13.35
CA TYR A 73 3.94 16.75 14.18
C TYR A 73 4.96 17.86 13.87
N ALA A 74 5.21 18.10 12.58
CA ALA A 74 6.09 19.17 12.11
C ALA A 74 5.60 20.58 12.49
N ALA A 75 4.30 20.78 12.67
CA ALA A 75 3.73 22.06 13.09
C ALA A 75 3.88 22.37 14.59
N VAL A 76 4.15 21.35 15.42
CA VAL A 76 4.25 21.47 16.89
C VAL A 76 5.71 21.33 17.37
N LYS A 77 6.62 20.97 16.46
CA LYS A 77 8.07 20.94 16.65
C LYS A 77 8.68 22.33 16.41
#